data_AF-D3SX17-F1
#
_entry.id   AF-D3SX17-F1
#
_cell.length_a   1.000
_cell.length_b   1.000
_cell.length_c   1.000
_cell.angle_alpha   90.00
_cell.angle_beta   90.00
_cell.angle_gamma   90.00
#
_symmetry.space_group_name_H-M   'P 1'
#
loop_
_entity.id
_entity.type
_entity.pdbx_description
1 polymer ?
#
loop_
_entity_poly.entity_id
_entity_poly.type
_entity_poly.pdbx_seq_one_letter_code
_entity_poly.pdbx_strand_id
1 'polypeptide(L)'
;MTKLKTKRDKVWNATLELLVAQGKFKASDIMEELDLTESQRQTVRRVLRAQEEYGWVERESRQSGIWRLGWKGRMLLNVSEKTIEQSRT
;
A
#
# COMPACT_ATOMS: atom_id res chain seq x y z
N MET A 1 0.56 17.52 23.07
CA MET A 1 -0.45 17.27 22.01
C MET A 1 0.05 16.18 21.09
N THR A 2 -0.45 14.95 21.23
CA THR A 2 -0.23 13.92 20.22
C THR A 2 -1.08 14.30 19.00
N LYS A 3 -0.46 14.66 17.87
CA LYS A 3 -1.20 14.97 16.64
C LYS A 3 -2.08 13.76 16.30
N LEU A 4 -3.40 13.96 16.21
CA LEU A 4 -4.30 12.93 15.69
C LEU A 4 -3.84 12.53 14.29
N LYS A 5 -3.57 11.24 14.07
CA LYS A 5 -3.14 10.73 12.76
C LYS A 5 -4.23 11.02 11.72
N THR A 6 -3.86 11.67 10.62
CA THR A 6 -4.79 11.98 9.54
C THR A 6 -5.21 10.71 8.81
N LYS A 7 -6.28 10.80 8.00
CA LYS A 7 -6.70 9.71 7.11
C LYS A 7 -5.58 9.23 6.19
N ARG A 8 -4.78 10.16 5.69
CA ARG A 8 -3.66 9.85 4.79
C ARG A 8 -2.56 9.09 5.53
N ASP A 9 -2.29 9.46 6.78
CA ASP A 9 -1.31 8.76 7.62
C ASP A 9 -1.76 7.33 7.91
N LYS A 10 -3.06 7.12 8.16
CA LYS A 10 -3.64 5.78 8.34
C LYS A 10 -3.50 4.92 7.09
N VAL A 11 -3.87 5.45 5.92
CA VAL A 11 -3.71 4.76 4.63
C VAL A 11 -2.25 4.43 4.35
N TRP A 12 -1.35 5.37 4.66
CA TRP A 12 0.09 5.15 4.47
C TRP A 12 0.58 3.98 5.32
N ASN A 13 0.20 3.95 6.60
CA ASN A 13 0.58 2.89 7.53
C ASN A 13 0.02 1.52 7.09
N ALA A 14 -1.29 1.45 6.79
CA ALA A 14 -1.95 0.23 6.33
C ALA A 14 -1.29 -0.33 5.06
N THR A 15 -0.82 0.55 4.17
CA THR A 15 -0.08 0.10 2.99
C THR A 15 1.21 -0.66 3.36
N LEU A 16 2.00 -0.13 4.30
CA LEU A 16 3.23 -0.79 4.73
C LEU A 16 2.95 -2.13 5.43
N GLU A 17 1.89 -2.18 6.25
CA GLU A 17 1.46 -3.40 6.92
C GLU A 17 1.03 -4.48 5.92
N LEU A 18 0.22 -4.12 4.92
CA LEU A 18 -0.20 -5.03 3.84
C LEU A 18 0.99 -5.48 2.98
N LEU A 19 1.96 -4.60 2.71
CA LEU A 19 3.18 -4.98 2.00
C LEU A 19 3.99 -6.01 2.79
N VAL A 20 4.13 -5.83 4.11
CA VAL A 20 4.84 -6.79 4.97
C VAL A 20 4.11 -8.13 5.02
N ALA A 21 2.79 -8.11 5.15
CA ALA A 21 1.97 -9.31 5.31
C ALA A 21 1.80 -10.10 4.01
N GLN A 22 1.54 -9.42 2.90
CA GLN A 22 1.04 -10.04 1.66
C GLN A 22 1.91 -9.75 0.44
N GLY A 23 2.76 -8.73 0.48
CA GLY A 23 3.61 -8.31 -0.64
C GLY A 23 2.88 -7.65 -1.81
N LYS A 24 1.57 -7.86 -1.93
CA LYS A 24 0.67 -7.20 -2.87
C LYS A 24 -0.73 -7.05 -2.30
N PHE A 25 -1.47 -6.06 -2.79
CA PHE A 25 -2.84 -5.77 -2.35
C PHE A 25 -3.58 -4.90 -3.38
N LYS A 26 -4.89 -4.80 -3.23
CA LYS A 26 -5.77 -3.87 -3.96
C LYS A 26 -6.15 -2.71 -3.06
N ALA A 27 -6.56 -1.59 -3.68
CA ALA A 27 -7.07 -0.45 -2.91
C ALA A 27 -8.31 -0.79 -2.06
N SER A 28 -9.08 -1.82 -2.42
CA SER A 28 -10.19 -2.35 -1.61
C SER A 28 -9.71 -2.89 -0.26
N ASP A 29 -8.53 -3.49 -0.21
CA ASP A 29 -8.05 -4.20 0.98
C ASP A 29 -7.69 -3.18 2.08
N ILE A 30 -7.10 -2.04 1.68
CA ILE A 30 -6.91 -0.89 2.58
C ILE A 30 -8.25 -0.31 3.05
N MET A 31 -9.25 -0.30 2.17
CA MET A 31 -10.55 0.25 2.52
C MET A 31 -11.27 -0.64 3.52
N GLU A 32 -11.18 -1.96 3.37
CA GLU A 32 -11.70 -2.94 4.32
C GLU A 32 -10.99 -2.83 5.67
N GLU A 33 -9.65 -2.83 5.67
CA GLU A 33 -8.81 -2.71 6.88
C GLU A 33 -9.14 -1.45 7.71
N LEU A 34 -9.47 -0.35 7.03
CA LEU A 34 -9.70 0.96 7.66
C LEU A 34 -11.18 1.34 7.76
N ASP A 35 -12.11 0.45 7.43
CA ASP A 35 -13.57 0.68 7.39
C ASP A 35 -13.94 1.95 6.58
N LEU A 36 -13.46 2.01 5.34
CA LEU A 36 -13.61 3.16 4.45
C LEU A 36 -14.72 2.95 3.42
N THR A 37 -15.46 4.02 3.17
CA THR A 37 -16.53 4.06 2.16
C THR A 37 -16.00 4.32 0.75
N GLU A 38 -16.80 3.98 -0.27
CA GLU A 38 -16.45 4.20 -1.68
C GLU A 38 -16.09 5.64 -2.02
N SER A 39 -16.76 6.62 -1.41
CA SER A 39 -16.46 8.05 -1.55
C SER A 39 -15.02 8.42 -1.20
N GLN A 40 -14.31 7.55 -0.47
CA GLN A 40 -12.96 7.77 0.02
C GLN A 40 -11.90 7.02 -0.82
N ARG A 41 -12.32 6.19 -1.78
CA ARG A 41 -11.41 5.42 -2.66
C ARG A 41 -10.40 6.31 -3.39
N GLN A 42 -10.83 7.50 -3.82
CA GLN A 42 -9.94 8.43 -4.51
C GLN A 42 -8.84 8.98 -3.59
N THR A 43 -9.11 9.10 -2.29
CA THR A 43 -8.08 9.47 -1.31
C THR A 43 -7.06 8.35 -1.16
N VAL A 44 -7.51 7.10 -1.05
CA VAL A 44 -6.63 5.92 -0.99
C VAL A 44 -5.72 5.87 -2.22
N ARG A 45 -6.29 5.99 -3.42
CA ARG A 45 -5.53 6.00 -4.69
C ARG A 45 -4.49 7.12 -4.75
N ARG A 46 -4.79 8.31 -4.24
CA ARG A 46 -3.83 9.43 -4.20
C ARG A 46 -2.65 9.13 -3.28
N VAL A 47 -2.89 8.52 -2.12
CA VAL A 47 -1.81 8.11 -1.20
C VAL A 47 -0.95 7.00 -1.81
N LEU A 48 -1.57 6.01 -2.46
CA LEU A 48 -0.84 4.93 -3.13
C LEU A 48 0.04 5.43 -4.26
N ARG A 49 -0.44 6.39 -5.07
CA ARG A 49 0.38 7.05 -6.10
C ARG A 49 1.55 7.81 -5.50
N ALA A 50 1.35 8.52 -4.40
CA ALA A 50 2.46 9.16 -3.71
C ALA A 50 3.48 8.11 -3.23
N GLN A 51 3.02 7.00 -2.64
CA GLN A 51 3.91 5.91 -2.22
C GLN A 51 4.64 5.24 -3.39
N GLU A 52 4.01 5.16 -4.56
CA GLU A 52 4.63 4.71 -5.82
C GLU A 52 5.78 5.64 -6.21
N GLU A 53 5.54 6.95 -6.23
CA GLU A 53 6.56 7.97 -6.49
C GLU A 53 7.72 7.90 -5.48
N TYR A 54 7.43 7.57 -4.22
CA TYR A 54 8.45 7.37 -3.19
C TYR A 54 9.13 6.00 -3.23
N GLY A 55 8.66 5.06 -4.06
CA GLY A 55 9.26 3.74 -4.25
C GLY A 55 8.82 2.64 -3.28
N TRP A 56 7.79 2.87 -2.46
CA TRP A 56 7.31 1.89 -1.49
C TRP A 56 6.45 0.79 -2.14
N VAL A 57 5.61 1.19 -3.08
CA VAL A 57 4.76 0.31 -3.90
C VAL A 57 5.10 0.47 -5.37
N GLU A 58 4.71 -0.49 -6.20
CA GLU A 58 4.72 -0.39 -7.65
C GLU A 58 3.51 -1.12 -8.25
N ARG A 59 3.31 -0.95 -9.55
CA ARG A 59 2.26 -1.63 -10.32
C ARG A 59 2.76 -1.90 -11.74
N GLU A 60 2.26 -2.97 -12.34
CA GLU A 60 2.68 -3.40 -13.68
C GLU A 60 2.30 -2.39 -14.78
N SER A 61 1.20 -1.66 -14.58
CA SER A 61 0.73 -0.64 -15.52
C SER A 61 -0.06 0.44 -14.78
N ARG A 62 -0.26 1.59 -15.44
CA ARG A 62 -1.03 2.70 -14.86
C ARG A 62 -2.49 2.34 -14.59
N GLN A 63 -3.03 1.32 -15.25
CA GLN A 63 -4.40 0.85 -15.13
C GLN A 63 -4.54 -0.30 -14.13
N SER A 64 -3.44 -0.93 -13.72
CA SER A 64 -3.48 -2.04 -12.76
C SER A 64 -4.09 -1.60 -11.42
N GLY A 65 -5.00 -2.42 -10.92
CA GLY A 65 -5.62 -2.26 -9.60
C GLY A 65 -4.84 -2.94 -8.47
N ILE A 66 -3.77 -3.66 -8.80
CA ILE A 66 -2.92 -4.39 -7.85
C ILE A 66 -1.65 -3.59 -7.63
N TRP A 67 -1.36 -3.32 -6.36
CA TRP A 67 -0.14 -2.69 -5.88
C TRP A 67 0.75 -3.79 -5.31
N ARG A 68 2.04 -3.74 -5.64
CA ARG A 68 3.06 -4.72 -5.28
C ARG A 68 4.18 -4.01 -4.52
N LEU A 69 5.06 -4.76 -3.85
CA LEU A 69 6.27 -4.22 -3.24
C LEU A 69 7.07 -3.40 -4.25
N GLY A 70 7.30 -2.12 -3.98
CA GLY A 70 8.24 -1.30 -4.74
C GLY A 70 9.69 -1.58 -4.32
N TRP A 71 10.64 -0.90 -4.95
CA TRP A 71 12.07 -1.09 -4.67
C TRP A 71 12.45 -0.82 -3.21
N LYS A 72 11.89 0.23 -2.57
CA LYS A 72 12.11 0.48 -1.13
C LYS A 72 11.42 -0.57 -0.28
N GLY A 73 10.21 -0.97 -0.65
CA GLY A 73 9.48 -2.03 0.05
C GLY A 73 10.32 -3.29 0.16
N ARG A 74 10.92 -3.73 -0.95
CA ARG A 74 11.79 -4.91 -0.99
C ARG A 74 13.07 -4.78 -0.17
N MET A 75 13.68 -3.59 -0.15
CA MET A 75 14.98 -3.37 0.50
C MET A 75 14.88 -3.03 1.98
N LEU A 76 13.83 -2.33 2.40
CA LEU A 76 13.75 -1.67 3.70
C LEU A 76 12.69 -2.27 4.62
N LEU A 77 11.70 -2.98 4.08
CA LEU A 77 10.77 -3.73 4.91
C LEU A 77 11.37 -5.10 5.20
N ASN A 78 11.20 -5.59 6.43
CA ASN A 78 11.58 -6.94 6.81
C ASN A 78 10.57 -7.96 6.25
N VAL A 79 10.51 -8.08 4.92
CA VAL A 79 9.65 -9.01 4.19
C VAL A 79 10.33 -10.35 3.97
N SER A 80 9.59 -11.43 4.13
CA SER A 80 10.12 -12.78 3.84
C SER A 80 10.34 -12.98 2.33
N GLU A 81 11.25 -13.87 1.94
CA GLU A 81 11.45 -14.22 0.52
C GLU A 81 10.16 -14.71 -0.14
N LYS A 82 9.35 -15.49 0.59
CA LYS A 82 8.02 -15.94 0.16
C LYS A 82 7.09 -14.77 -0.18
N THR A 83 7.09 -13.72 0.65
CA THR A 83 6.29 -12.51 0.43
C THR A 83 6.77 -11.75 -0.81
N ILE A 84 8.08 -11.67 -1.02
CA ILE A 84 8.67 -11.06 -2.22
C ILE A 84 8.24 -11.82 -3.48
N GLU A 85 8.29 -13.16 -3.46
CA GLU A 85 7.87 -13.99 -4.58
C GLU A 85 6.37 -13.86 -4.88
N GLN A 86 5.53 -13.89 -3.84
CA GLN A 86 4.09 -13.67 -3.97
C GLN A 86 3.74 -12.30 -4.56
N SER A 87 4.58 -11.28 -4.32
CA SER A 87 4.39 -9.96 -4.91
C SER A 87 4.65 -9.91 -6.41
N ARG A 88 5.35 -10.88 -7.00
CA ARG A 88 5.73 -10.91 -8.43
C ARG A 88 4.75 -11.70 -9.31
N THR A 89 4.07 -12.68 -8.71
CA THR A 89 3.01 -13.49 -9.35
C THR A 89 1.66 -12.78 -9.31
#